data_AF-A0A6G1HAL1-F1
#
_entry.id   AF-A0A6G1HAL1-F1
#
_cell.length_a   1.000
_cell.length_b   1.000
_cell.length_c   1.000
_cell.angle_alpha   90.00
_cell.angle_beta   90.00
_cell.angle_gamma   90.00
#
_symmetry.space_group_name_H-M   'P 1'
#
loop_
_entity.id
_entity.type
_entity.pdbx_description
1 polymer ?
#
loop_
_entity_poly.entity_id
_entity_poly.type
_entity_poly.pdbx_seq_one_letter_code
_entity_poly.pdbx_strand_id
1 'polypeptide(L)'
;MAPLNVSPSLALLLLPPPPSSSSYPALKAAYHATLFTVLRDLSRTASSKNGPLVLEIALPCPHLYGQTDTPRSTLYAKTQSLLANLYKLVCIISANNAIDVEDADGIDPRIMLVAYPRSGDSEPSAEASAAADMQGPVVNIKTLSRCGRAWDTIFSVESEPGEILLKRFLAAGKPYKDVRRIRGGIVQVSANDDMPNPPSSASARKHYSVAVGGTFDHLHIGHKLLLTMTAFMVDQGPVDLSKERSMTIGITGDQLLQNKKFAEYLESWDERQASVWSFYRSVLNFTPADHHAVQIKQISEPGPNGHAVHVVLPSSLVIKCVEIWDPFGPTITDESISALIISGETRSGGKAVNSKRAESGWDELEVFEVDVLETAEDDEGDVSESSKVDESFQNKLSSTEIRRLQSEKGKSRSKV
;
A
#
# COMPACT_ATOMS: atom_id res chain seq x y z
N MET A 1 6.90 -29.39 2.64
CA MET A 1 5.60 -29.35 3.35
C MET A 1 5.18 -27.89 3.39
N ALA A 2 4.04 -27.53 2.81
CA ALA A 2 3.51 -26.17 2.95
C ALA A 2 3.33 -25.88 4.45
N PRO A 3 3.80 -24.75 4.99
CA PRO A 3 3.62 -24.45 6.40
C PRO A 3 2.12 -24.39 6.69
N LEU A 4 1.72 -25.01 7.80
CA LEU A 4 0.35 -25.00 8.34
C LEU A 4 -0.23 -23.58 8.24
N ASN A 5 -1.42 -23.46 7.63
CA ASN A 5 -2.24 -22.25 7.50
C ASN A 5 -2.57 -21.65 8.89
N VAL A 6 -1.61 -20.99 9.55
CA VAL A 6 -1.89 -20.12 10.67
C VAL A 6 -2.30 -18.78 10.05
N SER A 7 -3.57 -18.42 10.19
CA SER A 7 -4.02 -17.08 9.79
C SER A 7 -3.27 -16.04 10.64
N PRO A 8 -2.74 -14.97 10.04
CA PRO A 8 -2.00 -13.96 10.77
C PRO A 8 -2.87 -13.34 11.88
N SER A 9 -2.23 -12.95 12.98
CA SER A 9 -2.90 -12.11 13.97
C SER A 9 -3.13 -10.74 13.34
N LEU A 10 -4.34 -10.20 13.50
CA LEU A 10 -4.75 -8.95 12.86
C LEU A 10 -5.02 -7.89 13.92
N ALA A 11 -4.33 -6.76 13.82
CA ALA A 11 -4.62 -5.56 14.60
C ALA A 11 -5.11 -4.43 13.68
N LEU A 12 -6.06 -3.63 14.16
CA LEU A 12 -6.53 -2.45 13.45
C LEU A 12 -6.15 -1.20 14.25
N LEU A 13 -5.57 -0.20 13.59
CA LEU A 13 -5.43 1.15 14.13
C LEU A 13 -6.33 2.12 13.35
N LEU A 14 -7.30 2.71 14.06
CA LEU A 14 -8.12 3.81 13.56
C LEU A 14 -7.43 5.14 13.87
N LEU A 15 -6.76 5.73 12.87
CA LEU A 15 -6.21 7.08 12.99
C LEU A 15 -7.33 8.12 12.82
N PRO A 16 -7.29 9.27 13.52
CA PRO A 16 -8.16 10.40 13.19
C PRO A 16 -7.76 10.99 11.82
N PRO A 17 -8.55 11.91 11.23
CA PRO A 17 -8.14 12.61 10.03
C PRO A 17 -6.78 13.31 10.17
N PRO A 18 -5.96 13.33 9.12
CA PRO A 18 -4.64 13.95 9.16
C PRO A 18 -4.73 15.46 9.36
N PRO A 19 -3.65 16.08 9.86
CA PRO A 19 -3.51 17.53 9.86
C PRO A 19 -3.73 18.11 8.47
N SER A 20 -4.01 19.41 8.44
CA SER A 20 -4.16 20.20 7.22
C SER A 20 -2.99 20.04 6.23
N SER A 21 -1.78 20.19 6.73
CA SER A 21 -0.57 19.90 5.98
C SER A 21 -0.28 18.40 6.01
N SER A 22 -0.05 17.79 4.85
CA SER A 22 0.45 16.42 4.74
C SER A 22 1.97 16.33 4.87
N SER A 23 2.64 17.39 5.33
CA SER A 23 4.08 17.40 5.54
C SER A 23 4.50 16.42 6.64
N TYR A 24 5.74 15.92 6.53
CA TYR A 24 6.27 14.98 7.51
C TYR A 24 6.26 15.54 8.95
N PRO A 25 6.68 16.79 9.24
CA PRO A 25 6.60 17.35 10.60
C PRO A 25 5.17 17.39 11.16
N ALA A 26 4.18 17.74 10.33
CA ALA A 26 2.78 17.78 10.74
C ALA A 26 2.26 16.37 11.07
N LEU A 27 2.52 15.37 10.21
CA LEU A 27 2.15 13.99 10.48
C LEU A 27 2.87 13.42 11.72
N LYS A 28 4.14 13.75 11.91
CA LYS A 28 4.92 13.37 13.10
C LYS A 28 4.27 13.94 14.37
N ALA A 29 3.93 15.22 14.39
CA ALA A 29 3.26 15.86 15.52
C ALA A 29 1.90 15.20 15.84
N ALA A 30 1.14 14.82 14.81
CA ALA A 30 -0.18 14.22 14.95
C ALA A 30 -0.14 12.75 15.40
N TYR A 31 0.77 11.93 14.85
CA TYR A 31 0.67 10.47 14.91
C TYR A 31 1.83 9.76 15.63
N HIS A 32 2.94 10.42 15.93
CA HIS A 32 4.11 9.75 16.50
C HIS A 32 3.78 9.01 17.80
N ALA A 33 3.14 9.67 18.76
CA ALA A 33 2.80 9.08 20.06
C ALA A 33 1.90 7.84 19.91
N THR A 34 0.91 7.94 19.02
CA THR A 34 -0.03 6.86 18.68
C THR A 34 0.70 5.67 18.09
N LEU A 35 1.42 5.86 16.99
CA LEU A 35 2.12 4.80 16.26
C LEU A 35 3.17 4.12 17.13
N PHE A 36 3.95 4.89 17.89
CA PHE A 36 4.92 4.36 18.85
C PHE A 36 4.26 3.44 19.88
N THR A 37 3.14 3.89 20.47
CA THR A 37 2.43 3.11 21.48
C THR A 37 1.92 1.79 20.91
N VAL A 38 1.31 1.82 19.72
CA VAL A 38 0.76 0.63 19.05
C VAL A 38 1.86 -0.33 18.64
N LEU A 39 2.88 0.14 17.93
CA LEU A 39 3.98 -0.71 17.45
C LEU A 39 4.70 -1.38 18.63
N ARG A 40 4.92 -0.65 19.73
CA ARG A 40 5.55 -1.21 20.94
C ARG A 40 4.66 -2.23 21.66
N ASP A 41 3.35 -2.01 21.70
CA ASP A 41 2.40 -2.97 22.31
C ASP A 41 2.34 -4.27 21.51
N LEU A 42 2.26 -4.14 20.18
CA LEU A 42 2.23 -5.27 19.26
C LEU A 42 3.56 -6.02 19.23
N SER A 43 4.72 -5.36 19.30
CA SER A 43 6.01 -6.04 19.28
C SER A 43 6.22 -6.97 20.49
N ARG A 44 5.72 -6.55 21.65
CA ARG A 44 5.70 -7.37 22.88
C ARG A 44 4.77 -8.58 22.75
N THR A 45 3.67 -8.42 22.01
CA THR A 45 2.68 -9.49 21.78
C THR A 45 3.14 -10.47 20.72
N ALA A 46 3.74 -9.99 19.63
CA ALA A 46 4.30 -10.79 18.53
C ALA A 46 5.40 -11.73 19.03
N SER A 47 6.24 -11.27 19.96
CA SER A 47 7.28 -12.11 20.59
C SER A 47 6.73 -13.33 21.36
N SER A 48 5.44 -13.32 21.72
CA SER A 48 4.77 -14.38 22.49
C SER A 48 3.93 -15.33 21.62
N LYS A 49 3.35 -14.82 20.53
CA LYS A 49 2.55 -15.60 19.58
C LYS A 49 3.43 -15.91 18.37
N ASN A 50 3.96 -17.14 18.27
CA ASN A 50 4.71 -17.58 17.09
C ASN A 50 3.84 -17.49 15.82
N GLY A 51 3.93 -16.39 15.06
CA GLY A 51 3.24 -16.20 13.78
C GLY A 51 3.21 -14.73 13.32
N PRO A 52 2.92 -14.51 12.02
CA PRO A 52 2.92 -13.17 11.43
C PRO A 52 1.83 -12.28 12.04
N LEU A 53 2.19 -11.05 12.39
CA LEU A 53 1.26 -10.04 12.89
C LEU A 53 1.09 -8.93 11.86
N VAL A 54 -0.13 -8.72 11.39
CA VAL A 54 -0.45 -7.62 10.47
C VAL A 54 -1.10 -6.48 11.24
N LEU A 55 -0.52 -5.29 11.13
CA LEU A 55 -1.10 -4.05 11.62
C LEU A 55 -1.75 -3.30 10.46
N GLU A 56 -3.07 -3.31 10.41
CA GLU A 56 -3.83 -2.54 9.42
C GLU A 56 -4.13 -1.15 9.97
N ILE A 57 -3.69 -0.12 9.26
CA ILE A 57 -3.83 1.28 9.68
C ILE A 57 -4.89 1.92 8.79
N ALA A 58 -6.07 2.17 9.34
CA ALA A 58 -7.12 2.92 8.66
C ALA A 58 -6.79 4.42 8.73
N LEU A 59 -6.49 5.00 7.57
CA LEU A 59 -6.14 6.41 7.41
C LEU A 59 -7.32 7.17 6.78
N PRO A 60 -8.05 8.01 7.55
CA PRO A 60 -9.07 8.87 6.97
C PRO A 60 -8.43 9.88 6.00
N CYS A 61 -9.03 10.04 4.82
CA CYS A 61 -8.54 10.90 3.75
C CYS A 61 -9.65 11.85 3.29
N PRO A 62 -9.75 13.06 3.89
CA PRO A 62 -10.75 14.05 3.49
C PRO A 62 -10.70 14.44 2.02
N HIS A 63 -9.52 14.52 1.42
CA HIS A 63 -9.36 14.85 0.00
C HIS A 63 -9.83 13.76 -0.97
N LEU A 64 -10.18 12.58 -0.47
CA LEU A 64 -10.76 11.48 -1.26
C LEU A 64 -12.28 11.37 -1.05
N TYR A 65 -12.84 12.07 -0.07
CA TYR A 65 -14.25 12.01 0.25
C TYR A 65 -15.09 12.68 -0.84
N GLY A 66 -16.10 11.97 -1.36
CA GLY A 66 -16.96 12.46 -2.45
C GLY A 66 -16.28 12.51 -3.83
N GLN A 67 -15.05 12.02 -3.97
CA GLN A 67 -14.26 12.10 -5.21
C GLN A 67 -14.33 10.81 -6.06
N THR A 68 -15.48 10.13 -6.07
CA THR A 68 -15.62 8.81 -6.73
C THR A 68 -15.42 8.87 -8.25
N ASP A 69 -15.86 9.95 -8.89
CA ASP A 69 -15.77 10.15 -10.34
C ASP A 69 -14.51 10.90 -10.78
N THR A 70 -13.76 11.46 -9.84
CA THR A 70 -12.56 12.26 -10.09
C THR A 70 -11.42 11.35 -10.55
N PRO A 71 -10.75 11.65 -11.68
CA PRO A 71 -9.64 10.85 -12.18
C PRO A 71 -8.54 10.68 -11.12
N ARG A 72 -8.15 9.44 -10.86
CA ARG A 72 -7.15 9.10 -9.83
C ARG A 72 -5.80 9.79 -10.04
N SER A 73 -5.43 10.04 -11.30
CA SER A 73 -4.24 10.81 -11.68
C SER A 73 -4.16 12.18 -11.00
N THR A 74 -5.28 12.90 -10.89
CA THR A 74 -5.36 14.24 -10.29
C THR A 74 -5.22 14.23 -8.76
N LEU A 75 -5.54 13.10 -8.13
CA LEU A 75 -5.47 12.90 -6.68
C LEU A 75 -4.17 12.19 -6.26
N TYR A 76 -3.36 11.76 -7.23
CA TYR A 76 -2.22 10.89 -7.02
C TYR A 76 -1.15 11.53 -6.16
N ALA A 77 -0.67 12.73 -6.52
CA ALA A 77 0.42 13.39 -5.81
C ALA A 77 0.11 13.63 -4.32
N LYS A 78 -1.09 14.16 -4.02
CA LYS A 78 -1.53 14.42 -2.63
C LYS A 78 -1.64 13.12 -1.83
N THR A 79 -2.18 12.06 -2.45
CA THR A 79 -2.36 10.76 -1.79
C THR A 79 -1.03 10.05 -1.56
N GLN A 80 -0.14 10.07 -2.55
CA GLN A 80 1.21 9.53 -2.50
C GLN A 80 2.03 10.20 -1.39
N SER A 81 2.04 11.54 -1.34
CA SER A 81 2.76 12.31 -0.31
C SER A 81 2.29 11.96 1.10
N LEU A 82 0.97 11.86 1.32
CA LEU A 82 0.39 11.47 2.60
C LEU A 82 0.81 10.04 3.01
N LEU A 83 0.72 9.07 2.09
CA LEU A 83 1.12 7.68 2.35
C LEU A 83 2.62 7.54 2.60
N ALA A 84 3.44 8.18 1.77
CA ALA A 84 4.90 8.16 1.89
C ALA A 84 5.35 8.72 3.24
N ASN A 85 4.82 9.87 3.66
CA ASN A 85 5.17 10.48 4.95
C ASN A 85 4.68 9.65 6.14
N LEU A 86 3.53 8.96 6.03
CA LEU A 86 3.06 8.07 7.10
C LEU A 86 3.90 6.79 7.20
N TYR A 87 4.24 6.17 6.07
CA TYR A 87 5.16 5.03 6.04
C TYR A 87 6.56 5.43 6.54
N LYS A 88 7.06 6.61 6.18
CA LYS A 88 8.30 7.21 6.70
C LYS A 88 8.28 7.27 8.23
N LEU A 89 7.19 7.76 8.80
CA LEU A 89 7.02 7.84 10.25
C LEU A 89 7.02 6.45 10.92
N VAL A 90 6.36 5.46 10.31
CA VAL A 90 6.39 4.06 10.80
C VAL A 90 7.82 3.51 10.80
N CYS A 91 8.56 3.65 9.69
CA CYS A 91 9.94 3.18 9.59
C CYS A 91 10.86 3.80 10.66
N ILE A 92 10.75 5.12 10.86
CA ILE A 92 11.58 5.85 11.83
C ILE A 92 11.27 5.42 13.26
N ILE A 93 9.99 5.32 13.61
CA ILE A 93 9.58 4.83 14.93
C ILE A 93 10.10 3.41 15.14
N SER A 94 9.97 2.54 14.15
CA SER A 94 10.43 1.16 14.25
C SER A 94 11.96 1.07 14.39
N ALA A 95 12.70 1.85 13.60
CA ALA A 95 14.16 1.92 13.68
C ALA A 95 14.66 2.36 15.05
N ASN A 96 14.13 3.48 15.56
CA ASN A 96 14.58 4.08 16.81
C ASN A 96 14.25 3.24 18.04
N ASN A 97 13.36 2.26 17.91
CA ASN A 97 12.88 1.45 19.02
C ASN A 97 13.14 -0.05 18.84
N ALA A 98 13.99 -0.43 17.86
CA ALA A 98 14.31 -1.82 17.54
C ALA A 98 13.06 -2.71 17.36
N ILE A 99 12.03 -2.15 16.71
CA ILE A 99 10.82 -2.89 16.35
C ILE A 99 10.98 -3.41 14.94
N ASP A 100 10.81 -4.72 14.80
CA ASP A 100 10.88 -5.39 13.51
C ASP A 100 9.58 -5.15 12.71
N VAL A 101 9.73 -4.56 11.53
CA VAL A 101 8.62 -4.31 10.59
C VAL A 101 8.91 -4.82 9.17
N GLU A 102 9.98 -5.59 9.03
CA GLU A 102 10.51 -6.04 7.73
C GLU A 102 10.66 -7.57 7.68
N ASP A 103 10.95 -8.24 8.79
CA ASP A 103 11.02 -9.70 8.82
C ASP A 103 9.62 -10.33 8.87
N ALA A 104 9.52 -11.58 8.39
CA ALA A 104 8.28 -12.36 8.35
C ALA A 104 7.67 -12.61 9.75
N ASP A 105 8.49 -12.56 10.80
CA ASP A 105 8.09 -12.72 12.21
C ASP A 105 7.80 -11.38 12.91
N GLY A 106 7.99 -10.26 12.20
CA GLY A 106 7.77 -8.91 12.70
C GLY A 106 6.32 -8.43 12.61
N ILE A 107 6.15 -7.12 12.76
CA ILE A 107 4.87 -6.45 12.53
C ILE A 107 4.81 -6.03 11.06
N ASP A 108 3.79 -6.44 10.32
CA ASP A 108 3.56 -6.02 8.95
C ASP A 108 2.55 -4.85 8.90
N PRO A 109 3.01 -3.57 8.88
CA PRO A 109 2.12 -2.42 8.77
C PRO A 109 1.58 -2.27 7.34
N ARG A 110 0.26 -2.15 7.21
CA ARG A 110 -0.45 -1.95 5.94
C ARG A 110 -1.43 -0.80 6.08
N ILE A 111 -1.29 0.26 5.26
CA ILE A 111 -2.17 1.43 5.32
C ILE A 111 -3.36 1.25 4.37
N MET A 112 -4.57 1.48 4.87
CA MET A 112 -5.82 1.47 4.13
C MET A 112 -6.37 2.89 4.03
N LEU A 113 -6.74 3.34 2.83
CA LEU A 113 -7.30 4.67 2.62
C LEU A 113 -8.80 4.65 2.89
N VAL A 114 -9.25 5.50 3.81
CA VAL A 114 -10.66 5.64 4.15
C VAL A 114 -11.17 7.00 3.67
N ALA A 115 -11.99 7.03 2.63
CA ALA A 115 -12.69 8.25 2.21
C ALA A 115 -13.62 8.69 3.34
N TYR A 116 -13.28 9.80 4.01
CA TYR A 116 -13.92 10.22 5.26
C TYR A 116 -13.90 11.74 5.38
N PRO A 117 -15.04 12.39 5.73
CA PRO A 117 -15.11 13.84 5.77
C PRO A 117 -14.32 14.40 6.95
N ARG A 118 -13.73 15.60 6.79
CA ARG A 118 -12.96 16.27 7.85
C ARG A 118 -13.89 16.75 8.96
N SER A 119 -14.94 17.48 8.60
CA SER A 119 -16.06 17.82 9.47
C SER A 119 -16.91 16.56 9.65
N GLY A 120 -17.53 16.38 10.82
CA GLY A 120 -18.42 15.24 11.10
C GLY A 120 -19.70 15.21 10.26
N ASP A 121 -19.68 15.76 9.05
CA ASP A 121 -20.77 15.85 8.10
C ASP A 121 -21.36 14.47 7.82
N SER A 122 -22.65 14.52 7.49
CA SER A 122 -23.46 13.37 7.11
C SER A 122 -22.83 12.68 5.91
N GLU A 123 -22.75 11.34 5.94
CA GLU A 123 -22.42 10.60 4.73
C GLU A 123 -23.46 10.88 3.64
N PRO A 124 -23.07 11.03 2.36
CA PRO A 124 -24.02 11.05 1.27
C PRO A 124 -24.93 9.82 1.36
N SER A 125 -26.22 10.01 1.05
CA SER A 125 -27.23 8.96 1.12
C SER A 125 -26.81 7.72 0.34
N ALA A 126 -27.02 6.56 0.96
CA ALA A 126 -26.56 5.24 0.54
C ALA A 126 -27.28 4.69 -0.72
N GLU A 127 -27.14 5.39 -1.85
CA GLU A 127 -27.68 4.94 -3.14
C GLU A 127 -26.58 4.70 -4.20
N ALA A 128 -25.30 4.89 -3.86
CA ALA A 128 -24.19 4.46 -4.71
C ALA A 128 -23.94 2.95 -4.51
N SER A 129 -24.15 2.18 -5.59
CA SER A 129 -23.93 0.73 -5.79
C SER A 129 -23.27 -0.06 -4.64
N ALA A 130 -24.05 -0.95 -4.01
CA ALA A 130 -23.65 -1.86 -2.95
C ALA A 130 -22.44 -2.77 -3.26
N ALA A 131 -22.05 -2.93 -4.54
CA ALA A 131 -20.91 -3.76 -4.95
C ALA A 131 -19.61 -2.97 -5.18
N ALA A 132 -19.70 -1.72 -5.63
CA ALA A 132 -18.52 -0.87 -5.90
C ALA A 132 -17.87 -0.37 -4.60
N ASP A 133 -18.66 -0.20 -3.55
CA ASP A 133 -18.22 0.27 -2.24
C ASP A 133 -17.38 -0.77 -1.49
N MET A 134 -17.38 -2.04 -1.88
CA MET A 134 -16.69 -3.14 -1.18
C MET A 134 -15.23 -3.34 -1.63
N GLN A 135 -14.71 -2.47 -2.50
CA GLN A 135 -13.38 -2.59 -3.09
C GLN A 135 -12.47 -1.40 -2.72
N GLY A 136 -11.24 -1.72 -2.29
CA GLY A 136 -10.19 -0.73 -2.13
C GLY A 136 -9.55 -0.28 -3.47
N PRO A 137 -8.47 0.52 -3.40
CA PRO A 137 -7.73 0.86 -2.19
C PRO A 137 -8.34 1.99 -1.36
N VAL A 138 -9.40 2.63 -1.86
CA VAL A 138 -10.14 3.67 -1.15
C VAL A 138 -11.53 3.15 -0.80
N VAL A 139 -11.81 3.01 0.48
CA VAL A 139 -13.11 2.54 1.00
C VAL A 139 -13.76 3.60 1.87
N ASN A 140 -15.08 3.51 2.10
CA ASN A 140 -15.73 4.28 3.14
C ASN A 140 -15.70 3.54 4.50
N ILE A 141 -16.05 4.24 5.58
CA ILE A 141 -15.99 3.66 6.93
C ILE A 141 -16.98 2.50 7.12
N LYS A 142 -18.14 2.54 6.43
CA LYS A 142 -19.13 1.46 6.47
C LYS A 142 -18.59 0.18 5.84
N THR A 143 -17.92 0.27 4.69
CA THR A 143 -17.25 -0.87 4.05
C THR A 143 -16.21 -1.47 4.97
N LEU A 144 -15.34 -0.64 5.56
CA LEU A 144 -14.33 -1.13 6.50
C LEU A 144 -14.98 -1.83 7.71
N SER A 145 -16.07 -1.28 8.26
CA SER A 145 -16.76 -1.87 9.41
C SER A 145 -17.46 -3.21 9.12
N ARG A 146 -17.96 -3.39 7.88
CA ARG A 146 -18.74 -4.55 7.45
C ARG A 146 -17.90 -5.65 6.80
N CYS A 147 -16.63 -5.38 6.50
CA CYS A 147 -15.77 -6.35 5.84
C CYS A 147 -15.60 -7.62 6.68
N GLY A 148 -15.27 -8.74 6.01
CA GLY A 148 -15.14 -10.05 6.66
C GLY A 148 -13.98 -10.19 7.67
N ARG A 149 -13.22 -9.13 7.95
CA ARG A 149 -12.00 -9.19 8.78
C ARG A 149 -12.32 -9.41 10.25
N ALA A 150 -11.48 -10.17 10.92
CA ALA A 150 -11.57 -10.42 12.35
C ALA A 150 -10.29 -9.89 13.00
N TRP A 151 -10.32 -8.62 13.42
CA TRP A 151 -9.22 -8.04 14.18
C TRP A 151 -9.27 -8.52 15.63
N ASP A 152 -8.12 -8.98 16.12
CA ASP A 152 -7.92 -9.42 17.50
C ASP A 152 -7.99 -8.23 18.47
N THR A 153 -7.38 -7.12 18.08
CA THR A 153 -7.33 -5.86 18.84
C THR A 153 -7.58 -4.68 17.91
N ILE A 154 -8.40 -3.73 18.36
CA ILE A 154 -8.60 -2.44 17.70
C ILE A 154 -8.04 -1.33 18.57
N PHE A 155 -7.16 -0.51 18.01
CA PHE A 155 -6.66 0.71 18.61
C PHE A 155 -7.39 1.92 18.03
N SER A 156 -7.80 2.84 18.89
CA SER A 156 -8.40 4.12 18.51
C SER A 156 -7.75 5.27 19.26
N VAL A 157 -7.62 6.42 18.60
CA VAL A 157 -7.00 7.60 19.20
C VAL A 157 -7.97 8.34 20.11
N GLU A 158 -7.51 8.66 21.33
CA GLU A 158 -8.21 9.50 22.32
C GLU A 158 -8.19 10.96 21.87
N SER A 159 -9.13 11.30 21.00
CA SER A 159 -9.44 12.65 20.56
C SER A 159 -10.89 12.72 20.14
N GLU A 160 -11.48 13.92 20.07
CA GLU A 160 -12.86 14.08 19.58
C GLU A 160 -13.06 13.49 18.16
N PRO A 161 -12.21 13.78 17.16
CA PRO A 161 -12.30 13.12 15.86
C PRO A 161 -12.11 11.61 15.91
N GLY A 162 -11.22 11.12 16.79
CA GLY A 162 -10.97 9.68 16.97
C GLY A 162 -12.17 8.94 17.55
N GLU A 163 -12.85 9.50 18.56
CA GLU A 163 -14.06 8.91 19.15
C GLU A 163 -15.23 8.91 18.17
N ILE A 164 -15.40 9.97 17.36
CA ILE A 164 -16.42 10.01 16.31
C ILE A 164 -16.17 8.89 15.28
N LEU A 165 -14.92 8.74 14.83
CA LEU A 165 -14.55 7.69 13.88
C LEU A 165 -14.79 6.30 14.46
N LEU A 166 -14.36 6.04 15.70
CA LEU A 166 -14.58 4.78 16.39
C LEU A 166 -16.07 4.46 16.52
N LYS A 167 -16.89 5.45 16.92
CA LYS A 167 -18.34 5.28 17.01
C LYS A 167 -18.97 4.90 15.67
N ARG A 168 -18.56 5.56 14.58
CA ARG A 168 -19.04 5.24 13.22
C ARG A 168 -18.61 3.85 12.77
N PHE A 169 -17.36 3.48 13.02
CA PHE A 169 -16.83 2.15 12.72
C PHE A 169 -17.60 1.05 13.48
N LEU A 170 -17.84 1.22 14.78
CA LEU A 170 -18.55 0.23 15.60
C LEU A 170 -20.06 0.17 15.30
N ALA A 171 -20.67 1.28 14.86
CA ALA A 171 -22.11 1.34 14.60
C ALA A 171 -22.56 0.48 13.40
N ALA A 172 -21.69 0.29 12.41
CA ALA A 172 -22.01 -0.43 11.17
C ALA A 172 -21.40 -1.85 11.10
N GLY A 173 -20.52 -2.19 12.05
CA GLY A 173 -19.80 -3.47 12.09
C GLY A 173 -20.28 -4.43 13.17
N LYS A 174 -19.61 -5.59 13.24
CA LYS A 174 -19.78 -6.57 14.32
C LYS A 174 -19.16 -6.07 15.63
N PRO A 175 -19.62 -6.55 16.81
CA PRO A 175 -19.01 -6.17 18.08
C PRO A 175 -17.58 -6.72 18.20
N TYR A 176 -16.67 -5.90 18.69
CA TYR A 176 -15.28 -6.28 18.98
C TYR A 176 -15.02 -6.30 20.48
N LYS A 177 -14.26 -7.31 20.94
CA LYS A 177 -14.02 -7.54 22.37
C LYS A 177 -12.88 -6.70 22.95
N ASP A 178 -11.82 -6.45 22.18
CA ASP A 178 -10.64 -5.72 22.61
C ASP A 178 -10.50 -4.40 21.82
N VAL A 179 -11.09 -3.33 22.35
CA VAL A 179 -10.98 -1.98 21.82
C VAL A 179 -10.19 -1.13 22.80
N ARG A 180 -8.99 -0.71 22.40
CA ARG A 180 -8.04 0.05 23.21
C ARG A 180 -7.98 1.49 22.74
N ARG A 181 -8.16 2.41 23.67
CA ARG A 181 -8.00 3.84 23.45
C ARG A 181 -6.56 4.23 23.79
N ILE A 182 -5.94 5.00 22.91
CA ILE A 182 -4.54 5.40 23.02
C ILE A 182 -4.39 6.90 22.82
N ARG A 183 -3.49 7.51 23.57
CA ARG A 183 -3.26 8.96 23.52
C ARG A 183 -2.83 9.41 22.12
N GLY A 184 -3.48 10.46 21.62
CA GLY A 184 -3.13 11.12 20.36
C GLY A 184 -2.03 12.17 20.47
N GLY A 185 -1.54 12.63 19.32
CA GLY A 185 -0.66 13.78 19.19
C GLY A 185 -1.41 15.10 18.98
N ILE A 186 -0.66 16.14 18.60
CA ILE A 186 -1.19 17.49 18.33
C ILE A 186 -1.58 17.58 16.87
N VAL A 187 -2.83 17.97 16.59
CA VAL A 187 -3.34 18.14 15.22
C VAL A 187 -3.67 19.62 15.00
N GLN A 188 -3.03 20.23 14.01
CA GLN A 188 -3.37 21.57 13.54
C GLN A 188 -4.31 21.46 12.32
N VAL A 189 -5.44 22.15 12.40
CA VAL A 189 -6.48 22.18 11.38
C VAL A 189 -6.69 23.64 10.95
N SER A 190 -6.53 23.92 9.67
CA SER A 190 -6.86 25.21 9.06
C SER A 190 -8.25 25.11 8.41
N ALA A 191 -9.09 26.14 8.61
CA ALA A 191 -10.48 26.16 8.15
C ALA A 191 -10.66 26.20 6.61
N ASN A 192 -9.59 26.44 5.84
CA ASN A 192 -9.66 26.67 4.39
C ASN A 192 -9.08 25.53 3.51
N ASP A 193 -8.69 24.38 4.08
CA ASP A 193 -7.95 23.32 3.37
C ASP A 193 -8.80 22.30 2.60
N ASP A 194 -10.13 22.41 2.67
CA ASP A 194 -11.04 21.53 1.92
C ASP A 194 -11.19 21.96 0.45
N MET A 195 -10.55 23.06 0.03
CA MET A 195 -10.50 23.43 -1.38
C MET A 195 -9.44 22.59 -2.12
N PRO A 196 -9.80 21.89 -3.21
CA PRO A 196 -8.82 21.22 -4.04
C PRO A 196 -7.87 22.28 -4.60
N ASN A 197 -6.57 22.15 -4.28
CA ASN A 197 -5.55 22.90 -4.99
C ASN A 197 -5.68 22.58 -6.49
N PRO A 198 -5.57 23.58 -7.39
CA PRO A 198 -5.62 23.32 -8.83
C PRO A 198 -4.55 22.29 -9.18
N PRO A 199 -4.86 21.32 -10.07
CA PRO A 199 -3.95 20.23 -10.37
C PRO A 199 -2.62 20.79 -10.89
N SER A 200 -1.52 20.46 -10.20
CA SER A 200 -0.18 20.67 -10.72
C SER A 200 0.03 19.68 -11.87
N SER A 201 -0.10 20.14 -13.11
CA SER A 201 0.32 19.48 -14.37
C SER A 201 -0.06 18.00 -14.60
N ALA A 202 -0.83 17.35 -13.73
CA ALA A 202 -1.25 15.95 -13.88
C ALA A 202 -2.36 15.87 -14.92
N SER A 203 -2.23 14.94 -15.87
CA SER A 203 -3.27 14.74 -16.89
C SER A 203 -4.56 14.31 -16.19
N ALA A 204 -5.71 14.91 -16.53
CA ALA A 204 -7.01 14.53 -15.97
C ALA A 204 -7.56 13.22 -16.57
N ARG A 205 -6.67 12.31 -17.01
CA ARG A 205 -6.99 11.05 -17.66
C ARG A 205 -7.36 9.98 -16.63
N LYS A 206 -8.40 9.20 -16.94
CA LYS A 206 -8.71 7.97 -16.20
C LYS A 206 -7.93 6.78 -16.73
N HIS A 207 -7.46 5.92 -15.83
CA HIS A 207 -6.73 4.71 -16.16
C HIS A 207 -7.44 3.45 -15.64
N TYR A 208 -7.72 2.50 -16.53
CA TYR A 208 -8.37 1.23 -16.19
C TYR A 208 -7.44 0.02 -16.28
N SER A 209 -6.30 0.18 -16.95
CA SER A 209 -5.23 -0.81 -17.04
C SER A 209 -3.92 -0.13 -16.68
N VAL A 210 -3.34 -0.54 -15.56
CA VAL A 210 -2.15 0.06 -14.93
C VAL A 210 -1.11 -1.02 -14.71
N ALA A 211 0.16 -0.72 -14.97
CA ALA A 211 1.26 -1.66 -14.76
C ALA A 211 2.25 -1.16 -13.69
N VAL A 212 2.89 -2.11 -13.03
CA VAL A 212 4.06 -1.91 -12.16
C VAL A 212 5.00 -3.11 -12.34
N GLY A 213 6.31 -2.86 -12.34
CA GLY A 213 7.33 -3.90 -12.43
C GLY A 213 8.24 -3.89 -11.21
N GLY A 214 8.70 -5.06 -10.77
CA GLY A 214 9.61 -5.16 -9.64
C GLY A 214 10.02 -6.60 -9.35
N THR A 215 11.05 -6.75 -8.52
CA THR A 215 11.39 -8.07 -7.99
C THR A 215 10.40 -8.49 -6.90
N PHE A 216 9.97 -7.55 -6.05
CA PHE A 216 9.06 -7.81 -4.91
C PHE A 216 9.54 -8.92 -3.98
N ASP A 217 10.86 -9.07 -3.86
CA ASP A 217 11.51 -9.93 -2.88
C ASP A 217 11.48 -9.26 -1.51
N HIS A 218 11.17 -10.01 -0.46
CA HIS A 218 11.04 -9.54 0.92
C HIS A 218 10.23 -8.25 1.00
N LEU A 219 8.91 -8.37 0.87
CA LEU A 219 8.00 -7.24 0.66
C LEU A 219 8.04 -6.17 1.79
N HIS A 220 8.94 -5.20 1.66
CA HIS A 220 9.13 -4.09 2.59
C HIS A 220 8.19 -2.91 2.31
N ILE A 221 8.25 -1.89 3.18
CA ILE A 221 7.38 -0.71 3.14
C ILE A 221 7.42 0.05 1.80
N GLY A 222 8.59 0.13 1.16
CA GLY A 222 8.75 0.74 -0.16
C GLY A 222 7.92 0.05 -1.24
N HIS A 223 7.95 -1.28 -1.28
CA HIS A 223 7.04 -2.05 -2.14
C HIS A 223 5.58 -1.83 -1.77
N LYS A 224 5.23 -1.79 -0.48
CA LYS A 224 3.84 -1.55 -0.04
C LYS A 224 3.32 -0.19 -0.51
N LEU A 225 4.13 0.87 -0.43
CA LEU A 225 3.79 2.18 -0.99
C LEU A 225 3.60 2.11 -2.51
N LEU A 226 4.56 1.52 -3.24
CA LEU A 226 4.49 1.36 -4.69
C LEU A 226 3.25 0.59 -5.14
N LEU A 227 2.96 -0.54 -4.49
CA LEU A 227 1.81 -1.40 -4.78
C LEU A 227 0.48 -0.72 -4.42
N THR A 228 0.40 -0.01 -3.28
CA THR A 228 -0.80 0.78 -2.92
C THR A 228 -1.06 1.87 -3.94
N MET A 229 -0.04 2.60 -4.38
CA MET A 229 -0.22 3.66 -5.38
C MET A 229 -0.56 3.10 -6.77
N THR A 230 -0.08 1.89 -7.09
CA THR A 230 -0.52 1.15 -8.29
C THR A 230 -1.99 0.80 -8.24
N ALA A 231 -2.46 0.25 -7.13
CA ALA A 231 -3.89 0.02 -6.91
C ALA A 231 -4.69 1.33 -6.97
N PHE A 232 -4.15 2.44 -6.45
CA PHE A 232 -4.85 3.71 -6.38
C PHE A 232 -5.06 4.34 -7.76
N MET A 233 -4.12 4.16 -8.67
CA MET A 233 -4.22 4.70 -10.03
C MET A 233 -5.36 4.07 -10.84
N VAL A 234 -5.78 2.85 -10.51
CA VAL A 234 -6.87 2.19 -11.24
C VAL A 234 -8.20 2.87 -10.90
N ASP A 235 -8.74 3.62 -11.85
CA ASP A 235 -10.03 4.30 -11.72
C ASP A 235 -11.19 3.29 -11.58
N GLN A 236 -12.29 3.78 -11.01
CA GLN A 236 -13.56 3.07 -11.04
C GLN A 236 -14.11 3.08 -12.47
N GLY A 237 -14.44 1.89 -12.99
CA GLY A 237 -14.96 1.76 -14.35
C GLY A 237 -16.41 2.20 -14.48
N PRO A 238 -16.85 2.60 -15.69
CA PRO A 238 -18.27 2.77 -15.97
C PRO A 238 -19.01 1.44 -15.78
N VAL A 239 -20.31 1.51 -15.48
CA VAL A 239 -21.19 0.32 -15.28
C VAL A 239 -21.23 -0.57 -16.54
N ASP A 240 -20.90 -0.02 -17.70
CA ASP A 240 -20.80 -0.75 -18.97
C ASP A 240 -19.47 -1.51 -19.09
N LEU A 241 -19.56 -2.84 -18.95
CA LEU A 241 -18.48 -3.83 -18.82
C LEU A 241 -17.59 -4.03 -20.07
N SER A 242 -17.59 -3.11 -21.02
CA SER A 242 -16.87 -3.26 -22.28
C SER A 242 -15.33 -3.22 -22.15
N LYS A 243 -14.80 -2.70 -21.04
CA LYS A 243 -13.36 -2.63 -20.77
C LYS A 243 -13.01 -3.30 -19.46
N GLU A 244 -12.06 -4.24 -19.51
CA GLU A 244 -11.50 -4.88 -18.33
C GLU A 244 -10.79 -3.84 -17.46
N ARG A 245 -11.07 -3.85 -16.15
CA ARG A 245 -10.28 -3.14 -15.16
C ARG A 245 -9.18 -4.08 -14.69
N SER A 246 -7.93 -3.70 -14.86
CA SER A 246 -6.82 -4.54 -14.44
C SER A 246 -5.64 -3.77 -13.89
N MET A 247 -4.87 -4.48 -13.07
CA MET A 247 -3.54 -4.08 -12.67
C MET A 247 -2.55 -5.21 -12.96
N THR A 248 -1.49 -4.89 -13.68
CA THR A 248 -0.45 -5.84 -14.09
C THR A 248 0.79 -5.64 -13.22
N ILE A 249 1.14 -6.65 -12.45
CA ILE A 249 2.33 -6.68 -11.60
C ILE A 249 3.34 -7.59 -12.28
N GLY A 250 4.34 -7.00 -12.93
CA GLY A 250 5.47 -7.72 -13.48
C GLY A 250 6.44 -8.11 -12.37
N ILE A 251 6.51 -9.40 -12.05
CA ILE A 251 7.37 -9.98 -11.02
C ILE A 251 8.56 -10.63 -11.73
N THR A 252 9.79 -10.18 -11.46
CA THR A 252 10.99 -10.68 -12.17
C THR A 252 11.16 -12.19 -12.01
N GLY A 253 11.30 -12.89 -13.13
CA GLY A 253 11.74 -14.29 -13.20
C GLY A 253 13.25 -14.44 -13.11
N ASP A 254 13.73 -15.69 -13.09
CA ASP A 254 15.12 -16.05 -12.81
C ASP A 254 16.13 -15.38 -13.75
N GLN A 255 15.73 -15.12 -15.01
CA GLN A 255 16.55 -14.48 -16.04
C GLN A 255 17.01 -13.08 -15.65
N LEU A 256 16.19 -12.35 -14.89
CA LEU A 256 16.50 -10.99 -14.42
C LEU A 256 17.14 -10.96 -13.03
N LEU A 257 17.35 -12.12 -12.41
CA LEU A 257 17.83 -12.25 -11.02
C LEU A 257 19.30 -12.69 -10.92
N GLN A 258 19.94 -13.04 -12.05
CA GLN A 258 21.28 -13.64 -12.10
C GLN A 258 22.39 -12.85 -11.39
N ASN A 259 22.25 -11.52 -11.29
CA ASN A 259 23.28 -10.63 -10.69
C ASN A 259 22.92 -10.14 -9.28
N LYS A 260 21.87 -10.69 -8.65
CA LYS A 260 21.42 -10.24 -7.34
C LYS A 260 22.38 -10.73 -6.24
N LYS A 261 22.82 -9.82 -5.37
CA LYS A 261 23.63 -10.14 -4.19
C LYS A 261 22.83 -11.01 -3.21
N PHE A 262 23.49 -11.95 -2.52
CA PHE A 262 22.84 -12.89 -1.57
C PHE A 262 21.68 -13.67 -2.21
N ALA A 263 21.88 -14.18 -3.42
CA ALA A 263 20.86 -14.86 -4.21
C ALA A 263 20.29 -16.12 -3.53
N GLU A 264 21.04 -16.74 -2.62
CA GLU A 264 20.61 -17.89 -1.83
C GLU A 264 19.50 -17.56 -0.80
N TYR A 265 19.29 -16.27 -0.52
CA TYR A 265 18.21 -15.75 0.32
C TYR A 265 17.11 -15.10 -0.51
N LEU A 266 17.08 -15.32 -1.83
CA LEU A 266 16.02 -14.78 -2.68
C LEU A 266 14.77 -15.66 -2.58
N GLU A 267 13.60 -15.04 -2.41
CA GLU A 267 12.32 -15.74 -2.46
C GLU A 267 12.06 -16.26 -3.88
N SER A 268 11.47 -17.46 -3.97
CA SER A 268 10.97 -18.02 -5.22
C SER A 268 9.92 -17.12 -5.85
N TRP A 269 9.67 -17.28 -7.16
CA TRP A 269 8.62 -16.50 -7.81
C TRP A 269 7.24 -16.71 -7.16
N ASP A 270 6.91 -17.95 -6.80
CA ASP A 270 5.65 -18.30 -6.13
C ASP A 270 5.51 -17.62 -4.76
N GLU A 271 6.58 -17.56 -3.97
CA GLU A 271 6.58 -16.86 -2.67
C GLU A 271 6.37 -15.35 -2.86
N ARG A 272 7.07 -14.73 -3.81
CA ARG A 272 6.95 -13.29 -4.10
C ARG A 272 5.56 -12.95 -4.62
N GLN A 273 5.02 -13.77 -5.52
CA GLN A 273 3.65 -13.64 -6.02
C GLN A 273 2.62 -13.77 -4.89
N ALA A 274 2.78 -14.77 -4.03
CA ALA A 274 1.88 -14.98 -2.89
C ALA A 274 1.96 -13.82 -1.88
N SER A 275 3.14 -13.27 -1.63
CA SER A 275 3.35 -12.09 -0.78
C SER A 275 2.68 -10.83 -1.36
N VAL A 276 2.84 -10.58 -2.67
CA VAL A 276 2.13 -9.50 -3.37
C VAL A 276 0.62 -9.66 -3.27
N TRP A 277 0.10 -10.87 -3.50
CA TRP A 277 -1.34 -11.13 -3.36
C TRP A 277 -1.83 -10.97 -1.91
N SER A 278 -1.07 -11.46 -0.92
CA SER A 278 -1.36 -11.31 0.50
C SER A 278 -1.50 -9.83 0.87
N PHE A 279 -0.60 -8.98 0.38
CA PHE A 279 -0.68 -7.54 0.55
C PHE A 279 -1.92 -6.93 -0.12
N TYR A 280 -2.15 -7.23 -1.40
CA TYR A 280 -3.31 -6.70 -2.13
C TYR A 280 -4.63 -7.12 -1.53
N ARG A 281 -4.74 -8.35 -1.01
CA ARG A 281 -5.92 -8.78 -0.28
C ARG A 281 -6.24 -7.86 0.90
N SER A 282 -5.24 -7.36 1.63
CA SER A 282 -5.44 -6.41 2.74
C SER A 282 -5.81 -4.99 2.30
N VAL A 283 -5.43 -4.54 1.11
CA VAL A 283 -5.73 -3.16 0.69
C VAL A 283 -6.84 -3.07 -0.36
N LEU A 284 -7.24 -4.18 -1.00
CA LEU A 284 -8.27 -4.19 -2.05
C LEU A 284 -9.53 -4.96 -1.68
N ASN A 285 -9.42 -6.05 -0.91
CA ASN A 285 -10.56 -6.93 -0.65
C ASN A 285 -11.21 -6.60 0.72
N PHE A 286 -12.37 -5.95 0.65
CA PHE A 286 -13.22 -5.66 1.82
C PHE A 286 -14.57 -6.37 1.74
N THR A 287 -14.68 -7.40 0.90
CA THR A 287 -15.90 -8.18 0.79
C THR A 287 -16.26 -8.81 2.14
N PRO A 288 -17.53 -8.75 2.55
CA PRO A 288 -18.08 -9.52 3.67
C PRO A 288 -17.83 -11.02 3.48
N ALA A 289 -17.75 -11.76 4.60
CA ALA A 289 -17.42 -13.19 4.60
C ALA A 289 -18.46 -14.09 3.90
N ASP A 290 -19.66 -13.58 3.66
CA ASP A 290 -20.81 -14.23 3.03
C ASP A 290 -20.97 -13.90 1.53
N HIS A 291 -20.07 -13.10 0.95
CA HIS A 291 -20.12 -12.71 -0.46
C HIS A 291 -19.10 -13.44 -1.36
N HIS A 292 -19.35 -13.39 -2.67
CA HIS A 292 -18.67 -14.16 -3.74
C HIS A 292 -17.16 -14.30 -3.55
N ALA A 293 -16.66 -15.53 -3.74
CA ALA A 293 -15.25 -15.84 -3.59
C ALA A 293 -14.38 -15.16 -4.65
N VAL A 294 -13.19 -14.73 -4.25
CA VAL A 294 -12.10 -14.35 -5.16
C VAL A 294 -11.79 -15.53 -6.09
N GLN A 295 -11.71 -15.27 -7.39
CA GLN A 295 -11.33 -16.28 -8.37
C GLN A 295 -9.84 -16.18 -8.66
N ILE A 296 -9.13 -17.31 -8.62
CA ILE A 296 -7.70 -17.38 -8.92
C ILE A 296 -7.51 -18.32 -10.10
N LYS A 297 -6.86 -17.83 -11.16
CA LYS A 297 -6.50 -18.59 -12.35
C LYS A 297 -4.98 -18.57 -12.53
N GLN A 298 -4.37 -19.75 -12.52
CA GLN A 298 -2.97 -19.92 -12.91
C GLN A 298 -2.88 -20.09 -14.43
N ILE A 299 -1.88 -19.47 -15.02
CA ILE A 299 -1.58 -19.50 -16.46
C ILE A 299 -0.15 -19.97 -16.60
N SER A 300 0.05 -20.95 -17.48
CA SER A 300 1.35 -21.51 -17.84
C SER A 300 1.34 -21.82 -19.33
N GLU A 301 1.73 -20.81 -20.11
CA GLU A 301 1.83 -20.84 -21.56
C GLU A 301 3.31 -20.71 -21.97
N PRO A 302 3.72 -21.28 -23.11
CA PRO A 302 5.08 -21.12 -23.60
C PRO A 302 5.34 -19.69 -24.07
N GLY A 303 6.51 -19.13 -23.73
CA GLY A 303 6.97 -17.82 -24.17
C GLY A 303 7.08 -16.79 -23.03
N PRO A 304 7.55 -15.56 -23.34
CA PRO A 304 7.64 -14.50 -22.35
C PRO A 304 6.25 -14.15 -21.82
N ASN A 305 6.13 -13.84 -20.53
CA ASN A 305 4.86 -13.53 -19.84
C ASN A 305 3.85 -14.69 -19.79
N GLY A 306 4.24 -15.90 -20.19
CA GLY A 306 3.36 -17.07 -20.21
C GLY A 306 3.09 -17.70 -18.84
N HIS A 307 3.89 -17.37 -17.82
CA HIS A 307 3.64 -17.77 -16.43
C HIS A 307 3.01 -16.62 -15.65
N ALA A 308 1.76 -16.80 -15.20
CA ALA A 308 1.04 -15.76 -14.48
C ALA A 308 -0.01 -16.32 -13.52
N VAL A 309 -0.36 -15.53 -12.51
CA VAL A 309 -1.50 -15.74 -11.62
C VAL A 309 -2.45 -14.56 -11.77
N HIS A 310 -3.65 -14.83 -12.28
CA HIS A 310 -4.72 -13.85 -12.38
C HIS A 310 -5.67 -14.01 -11.20
N VAL A 311 -5.89 -12.93 -10.46
CA VAL A 311 -6.83 -12.88 -9.35
C VAL A 311 -7.96 -11.92 -9.71
N VAL A 312 -9.18 -12.43 -9.83
CA VAL A 312 -10.37 -11.63 -10.13
C VAL A 312 -11.14 -11.38 -8.84
N LEU A 313 -11.26 -10.11 -8.48
CA LEU A 313 -12.05 -9.67 -7.33
C LEU A 313 -13.54 -9.63 -7.70
N PRO A 314 -14.46 -9.71 -6.71
CA PRO A 314 -15.90 -9.61 -6.96
C PRO A 314 -16.36 -8.31 -7.65
N SER A 315 -15.55 -7.27 -7.61
CA SER A 315 -15.75 -5.99 -8.29
C SER A 315 -15.30 -5.98 -9.77
N SER A 316 -14.93 -7.15 -10.31
CA SER A 316 -14.36 -7.34 -11.65
C SER A 316 -13.00 -6.69 -11.88
N LEU A 317 -12.29 -6.25 -10.83
CA LEU A 317 -10.87 -5.90 -10.96
C LEU A 317 -10.03 -7.17 -11.11
N VAL A 318 -9.21 -7.21 -12.15
CA VAL A 318 -8.26 -8.29 -12.42
C VAL A 318 -6.86 -7.89 -11.98
N ILE A 319 -6.28 -8.63 -11.05
CA ILE A 319 -4.90 -8.47 -10.61
C ILE A 319 -4.08 -9.53 -11.34
N LYS A 320 -3.18 -9.11 -12.22
CA LYS A 320 -2.35 -10.00 -13.04
C LYS A 320 -0.92 -10.00 -12.49
N CYS A 321 -0.56 -11.01 -11.70
CA CYS A 321 0.84 -11.22 -11.33
C CYS A 321 1.51 -12.02 -12.44
N VAL A 322 2.42 -11.39 -13.20
CA VAL A 322 3.03 -11.96 -14.40
C VAL A 322 4.52 -12.14 -14.17
N GLU A 323 5.05 -13.31 -14.48
CA GLU A 323 6.49 -13.52 -14.50
C GLU A 323 7.11 -12.80 -15.71
N ILE A 324 8.02 -11.87 -15.44
CA ILE A 324 8.72 -11.10 -16.49
C ILE A 324 10.15 -11.59 -16.64
N TRP A 325 10.56 -11.85 -17.89
CA TRP A 325 11.90 -12.34 -18.24
C TRP A 325 12.77 -11.28 -18.91
N ASP A 326 12.18 -10.13 -19.24
CA ASP A 326 12.85 -8.98 -19.80
C ASP A 326 12.40 -7.69 -19.07
N PRO A 327 13.14 -6.57 -19.21
CA PRO A 327 12.83 -5.32 -18.51
C PRO A 327 11.52 -4.63 -18.91
N PHE A 328 10.89 -5.01 -20.02
CA PHE A 328 9.66 -4.41 -20.52
C PHE A 328 8.43 -5.20 -20.06
N GLY A 329 8.51 -6.53 -20.07
CA GLY A 329 7.39 -7.40 -19.70
C GLY A 329 6.12 -7.08 -20.51
N PRO A 330 4.92 -7.13 -19.89
CA PRO A 330 3.67 -6.91 -20.62
C PRO A 330 3.47 -5.50 -21.18
N THR A 331 4.25 -4.49 -20.78
CA THR A 331 4.00 -3.10 -21.18
C THR A 331 4.22 -2.81 -22.66
N ILE A 332 4.87 -3.74 -23.37
CA ILE A 332 5.09 -3.68 -24.83
C ILE A 332 4.37 -4.79 -25.59
N THR A 333 3.60 -5.65 -24.89
CA THR A 333 2.81 -6.73 -25.50
C THR A 333 1.31 -6.60 -25.21
N ASP A 334 0.91 -5.76 -24.25
CA ASP A 334 -0.46 -5.40 -23.93
C ASP A 334 -0.66 -3.89 -24.16
N GLU A 335 -1.27 -3.55 -25.30
CA GLU A 335 -1.54 -2.16 -25.70
C GLU A 335 -2.57 -1.48 -24.79
N SER A 336 -3.40 -2.26 -24.06
CA SER A 336 -4.44 -1.71 -23.19
C SER A 336 -3.89 -0.97 -21.97
N ILE A 337 -2.66 -1.29 -21.55
CA ILE A 337 -1.97 -0.63 -20.45
C ILE A 337 -1.79 0.84 -20.82
N SER A 338 -2.23 1.72 -19.91
CA SER A 338 -2.28 3.17 -20.16
C SER A 338 -1.48 3.99 -19.15
N ALA A 339 -1.12 3.40 -18.01
CA ALA A 339 -0.26 4.01 -17.01
C ALA A 339 0.78 3.01 -16.51
N LEU A 340 1.97 3.52 -16.19
CA LEU A 340 3.07 2.77 -15.60
C LEU A 340 3.49 3.44 -14.30
N ILE A 341 3.44 2.68 -13.21
CA ILE A 341 3.89 3.13 -11.90
C ILE A 341 5.32 2.66 -11.70
N ILE A 342 6.19 3.57 -11.31
CA ILE A 342 7.62 3.33 -11.10
C ILE A 342 8.07 3.86 -9.75
N SER A 343 9.11 3.27 -9.16
CA SER A 343 9.89 3.92 -8.12
C SER A 343 10.95 4.84 -8.73
N GLY A 344 11.56 5.71 -7.92
CA GLY A 344 12.71 6.52 -8.37
C GLY A 344 13.86 5.69 -8.97
N GLU A 345 14.08 4.46 -8.46
CA GLU A 345 15.09 3.51 -8.98
C GLU A 345 14.84 3.09 -10.44
N THR A 346 13.59 3.15 -10.90
CA THR A 346 13.14 2.62 -12.20
C THR A 346 12.76 3.72 -13.20
N ARG A 347 13.14 4.97 -12.93
CA ARG A 347 12.88 6.14 -13.81
C ARG A 347 13.41 5.97 -15.23
N SER A 348 14.59 5.38 -15.39
CA SER A 348 15.16 5.07 -16.71
C SER A 348 14.36 3.97 -17.44
N GLY A 349 13.81 3.01 -16.70
CA GLY A 349 12.95 1.94 -17.22
C GLY A 349 11.68 2.49 -17.87
N GLY A 350 10.98 3.42 -17.22
CA GLY A 350 9.78 4.04 -17.79
C GLY A 350 10.02 4.74 -19.13
N LYS A 351 11.16 5.45 -19.27
CA LYS A 351 11.57 6.06 -20.55
C LYS A 351 11.83 5.01 -21.63
N ALA A 352 12.53 3.93 -21.28
CA ALA A 352 12.82 2.84 -22.20
C ALA A 352 11.54 2.14 -22.70
N VAL A 353 10.55 1.94 -21.82
CA VAL A 353 9.23 1.40 -22.21
C VAL A 353 8.56 2.28 -23.25
N ASN A 354 8.46 3.60 -23.02
CA ASN A 354 7.80 4.50 -23.96
C ASN A 354 8.54 4.60 -25.31
N SER A 355 9.88 4.60 -25.31
CA SER A 355 10.64 4.49 -26.57
C SER A 355 10.28 3.22 -27.34
N LYS A 356 10.15 2.08 -26.64
CA LYS A 356 9.80 0.81 -27.29
C LYS A 356 8.36 0.78 -27.83
N ARG A 357 7.42 1.40 -27.10
CA ARG A 357 6.03 1.56 -27.56
C ARG A 357 5.93 2.47 -28.79
N ALA A 358 6.71 3.55 -28.83
CA ALA A 358 6.78 4.44 -29.99
C ALA A 358 7.30 3.72 -31.25
N GLU A 359 8.30 2.83 -31.12
CA GLU A 359 8.76 1.98 -32.22
C GLU A 359 7.65 1.07 -32.79
N SER A 360 6.68 0.67 -31.95
CA SER A 360 5.52 -0.13 -32.34
C SER A 360 4.29 0.71 -32.75
N GLY A 361 4.40 2.05 -32.74
CA GLY A 361 3.30 2.96 -33.07
C GLY A 361 2.21 3.04 -32.00
N TRP A 362 2.48 2.59 -30.77
CA TRP A 362 1.54 2.63 -29.66
C TRP A 362 1.62 3.95 -28.89
N ASP A 363 0.52 4.33 -28.25
CA ASP A 363 0.48 5.49 -27.34
C ASP A 363 1.47 5.31 -26.18
N GLU A 364 2.12 6.40 -25.80
CA GLU A 364 2.96 6.44 -24.60
C GLU A 364 2.14 6.17 -23.33
N LEU A 365 2.75 5.46 -22.38
CA LEU A 365 2.19 5.29 -21.04
C LEU A 365 2.36 6.58 -20.26
N GLU A 366 1.32 6.97 -19.52
CA GLU A 366 1.47 8.00 -18.50
C GLU A 366 2.27 7.40 -17.32
N VAL A 367 3.47 7.93 -17.08
CA VAL A 367 4.38 7.41 -16.06
C VAL A 367 4.19 8.18 -14.77
N PHE A 368 3.86 7.47 -13.69
CA PHE A 368 3.74 8.05 -12.36
C PHE A 368 4.82 7.50 -11.45
N GLU A 369 5.61 8.41 -10.91
CA GLU A 369 6.65 8.06 -9.96
C GLU A 369 6.10 8.05 -8.53
N VAL A 370 6.40 6.97 -7.82
CA VAL A 370 6.29 6.88 -6.37
C VAL A 370 7.64 7.29 -5.82
N ASP A 371 7.65 8.51 -5.29
CA ASP A 371 8.84 9.07 -4.69
C ASP A 371 9.04 8.44 -3.31
N VAL A 372 10.18 7.77 -3.16
CA VAL A 372 10.62 7.22 -1.87
C VAL A 372 11.47 8.25 -1.10
N LEU A 373 11.49 9.51 -1.59
CA LEU A 373 11.91 10.80 -1.02
C LEU A 373 13.03 11.45 -1.84
N GLU A 374 12.70 12.56 -2.51
CA GLU A 374 13.51 13.78 -2.44
C GLU A 374 12.69 14.84 -1.69
N THR A 375 13.11 15.22 -0.48
CA THR A 375 12.64 16.49 0.08
C THR A 375 13.40 17.61 -0.62
N ALA A 376 12.68 18.45 -1.36
CA ALA A 376 13.18 19.75 -1.78
C ALA A 376 13.80 20.46 -0.56
N GLU A 377 15.07 20.81 -0.71
CA GLU A 377 15.83 21.63 0.21
C GLU A 377 15.16 23.00 0.33
N ASP A 378 14.46 23.25 1.44
CA ASP A 378 14.03 24.61 1.84
C ASP A 378 13.76 24.59 3.36
N ASP A 379 14.80 24.34 4.16
CA ASP A 379 14.85 24.86 5.53
C ASP A 379 16.32 24.97 5.99
N GLU A 380 16.81 26.20 6.15
CA GLU A 380 18.14 26.54 6.67
C GLU A 380 18.24 26.25 8.19
N GLY A 381 18.06 24.98 8.59
CA GLY A 381 18.11 24.57 9.98
C GLY A 381 18.53 23.11 10.17
N ASP A 382 19.79 22.90 10.53
CA ASP A 382 20.43 21.65 10.98
C ASP A 382 20.44 20.46 9.98
N VAL A 383 21.47 20.47 9.13
CA VAL A 383 21.76 19.49 8.05
C VAL A 383 22.18 18.10 8.58
N SER A 384 22.28 17.89 9.90
CA SER A 384 22.89 16.69 10.47
C SER A 384 21.92 15.56 10.86
N GLU A 385 20.63 15.87 11.09
CA GLU A 385 19.65 14.89 11.58
C GLU A 385 18.67 14.44 10.48
N SER A 386 18.28 15.30 9.54
CA SER A 386 17.42 14.95 8.39
C SER A 386 18.10 13.95 7.43
N SER A 387 19.37 14.19 7.12
CA SER A 387 20.20 13.35 6.24
C SER A 387 20.38 11.93 6.79
N LYS A 388 20.67 11.79 8.10
CA LYS A 388 20.76 10.49 8.77
C LYS A 388 19.42 9.75 8.85
N VAL A 389 18.32 10.50 9.02
CA VAL A 389 16.96 9.95 9.03
C VAL A 389 16.58 9.41 7.65
N ASP A 390 16.96 10.10 6.58
CA ASP A 390 16.71 9.65 5.21
C ASP A 390 17.57 8.45 4.83
N GLU A 391 18.85 8.40 5.22
CA GLU A 391 19.69 7.22 5.02
C GLU A 391 19.15 5.98 5.76
N SER A 392 18.74 6.14 7.02
CA SER A 392 18.12 5.05 7.81
C SER A 392 16.82 4.56 7.18
N PHE A 393 16.02 5.49 6.62
CA PHE A 393 14.80 5.15 5.90
C PHE A 393 15.10 4.41 4.59
N GLN A 394 16.03 4.89 3.78
CA GLN A 394 16.40 4.25 2.50
C GLN A 394 16.98 2.83 2.70
N ASN A 395 17.84 2.64 3.71
CA ASN A 395 18.43 1.33 3.99
C ASN A 395 17.38 0.27 4.35
N LYS A 396 16.31 0.68 5.03
CA LYS A 396 15.15 -0.16 5.40
C LYS A 396 14.18 -0.45 4.25
N LEU A 397 14.41 0.15 3.09
CA LEU A 397 13.59 -0.02 1.89
C LEU A 397 14.31 -0.84 0.83
N SER A 398 15.39 -1.55 1.18
CA SER A 398 16.12 -2.38 0.24
C SER A 398 16.01 -3.86 0.57
N SER A 399 15.42 -4.66 -0.32
CA SER A 399 15.47 -6.12 -0.26
C SER A 399 16.91 -6.66 -0.20
N THR A 400 17.90 -5.90 -0.68
CA THR A 400 19.31 -6.30 -0.58
C THR A 400 19.79 -6.29 0.87
N GLU A 401 19.34 -5.32 1.67
CA GLU A 401 19.70 -5.20 3.07
C GLU A 401 19.03 -6.31 3.90
N ILE A 402 17.77 -6.63 3.62
CA ILE A 402 17.06 -7.75 4.25
C ILE A 402 17.81 -9.07 4.02
N ARG A 403 18.20 -9.37 2.77
CA ARG A 403 18.96 -10.57 2.44
C ARG A 403 20.35 -10.60 3.09
N ARG A 404 21.01 -9.44 3.23
CA ARG A 404 22.28 -9.32 3.97
C ARG A 404 22.12 -9.73 5.43
N LEU A 405 21.09 -9.22 6.11
CA LEU A 405 20.79 -9.53 7.51
C LEU A 405 20.44 -11.01 7.70
N GLN A 406 19.68 -11.61 6.78
CA GLN A 406 19.41 -13.05 6.81
C GLN A 406 20.67 -13.91 6.62
N SER A 407 21.57 -13.49 5.73
CA SER A 407 22.89 -14.14 5.58
C SER A 407 23.70 -14.14 6.87
N GLU A 408 23.68 -13.03 7.61
CA GLU A 408 24.37 -12.91 8.90
C GLU A 408 23.73 -13.77 10.00
N LYS A 409 22.39 -13.80 10.08
CA LYS A 409 21.64 -14.69 10.99
C LYS A 409 21.85 -16.18 10.67
N GLY A 410 21.95 -16.55 9.40
CA GLY A 410 22.21 -17.93 8.97
C GLY A 410 23.61 -18.42 9.35
N LYS A 411 24.63 -17.55 9.23
CA LYS A 411 26.03 -17.84 9.59
C LYS A 411 26.24 -17.96 11.11
N SER A 412 25.48 -17.25 11.93
CA SER A 412 25.58 -17.37 13.39
C SER A 412 24.98 -18.67 13.91
N ARG A 413 23.89 -19.16 13.31
CA ARG A 413 23.26 -20.45 13.66
C ARG A 413 24.07 -21.68 13.24
N SER A 414 24.92 -21.57 12.21
CA SER A 414 25.76 -22.68 11.72
C SER A 414 27.13 -22.76 12.42
N LYS A 415 27.44 -21.84 13.33
CA LYS A 415 28.65 -21.82 14.16
C LYS A 415 28.45 -22.30 15.61
N VAL A 416 27.24 -22.74 15.97
CA VAL A 416 26.89 -23.26 17.31
C VAL A 416 26.85 -24.78 17.31
#